data_AF-A0A1A8S2J1-F1
#
_entry.id   AF-A0A1A8S2J1-F1
#
_cell.length_a   1.000
_cell.length_b   1.000
_cell.length_c   1.000
_cell.angle_alpha   90.00
_cell.angle_beta   90.00
_cell.angle_gamma   90.00
#
_symmetry.space_group_name_H-M   'P 1'
#
loop_
_entity.id
_entity.type
_entity.pdbx_description
1 polymer ?
#
loop_
_entity_poly.entity_id
_entity_poly.type
_entity_poly.pdbx_seq_one_letter_code
_entity_poly.pdbx_strand_id
1 'polypeptide(L)'
;MNSAAALQEEILFCQDLFLHNIQTRETIAKNIALKENVFLMVVCIELKIPLFLVGKPGSSKSLAKTVVADAMQGQNSHSDLFRKLKQVHMVSFQC
;
A
#
# COMPACT_ATOMS: atom_id res chain seq x y z
N MET A 1 -11.13 6.27 -25.06
CA MET A 1 -10.84 5.51 -23.83
C MET A 1 -9.37 5.12 -23.66
N ASN A 2 -8.48 5.35 -24.63
CA ASN A 2 -7.04 5.04 -24.52
C ASN A 2 -6.19 6.32 -24.50
N SER A 3 -6.31 7.16 -23.47
CA SER A 3 -5.39 8.30 -23.28
C SER A 3 -4.52 8.08 -22.05
N ALA A 4 -3.29 8.59 -22.09
CA ALA A 4 -2.37 8.55 -20.95
C ALA A 4 -2.98 9.19 -19.69
N ALA A 5 -3.78 10.25 -19.88
CA ALA A 5 -4.50 10.91 -18.79
C ALA A 5 -5.54 10.00 -18.13
N ALA A 6 -6.34 9.29 -18.93
CA ALA A 6 -7.33 8.35 -18.39
C ALA A 6 -6.67 7.18 -17.62
N LEU A 7 -5.53 6.68 -18.12
CA LEU A 7 -4.76 5.65 -17.41
C LEU A 7 -4.20 6.17 -16.09
N GLN A 8 -3.70 7.41 -16.08
CA GLN A 8 -3.19 8.03 -14.86
C GLN A 8 -4.28 8.21 -13.81
N GLU A 9 -5.48 8.65 -14.21
CA GLU A 9 -6.64 8.76 -13.32
C GLU A 9 -7.02 7.41 -12.70
N GLU A 10 -7.03 6.34 -13.49
CA GLU A 10 -7.34 5.00 -13.00
C GLU A 10 -6.29 4.50 -11.99
N ILE A 11 -5.01 4.78 -12.24
CA ILE A 11 -3.93 4.43 -11.30
C ILE A 11 -4.10 5.20 -9.98
N LEU A 12 -4.38 6.50 -10.04
CA LEU A 12 -4.60 7.32 -8.84
C LEU A 12 -5.82 6.84 -8.06
N PHE A 13 -6.91 6.49 -8.76
CA PHE A 13 -8.09 5.90 -8.15
C PHE A 13 -7.78 4.59 -7.43
N CYS A 14 -7.01 3.70 -8.05
CA CYS A 14 -6.57 2.45 -7.44
C CYS A 14 -5.74 2.72 -6.17
N GLN A 15 -4.78 3.64 -6.23
CA GLN A 15 -3.96 4.01 -5.08
C GLN A 15 -4.82 4.53 -3.92
N ASP A 16 -5.81 5.37 -4.20
CA ASP A 16 -6.76 5.88 -3.23
C ASP A 16 -7.62 4.77 -2.62
N LEU A 17 -8.12 3.85 -3.45
CA LEU A 17 -8.95 2.74 -3.01
C LEU A 17 -8.22 1.87 -1.97
N PHE A 18 -6.95 1.53 -2.21
CA PHE A 18 -6.17 0.75 -1.26
C PHE A 18 -5.98 1.51 0.05
N LEU A 19 -5.53 2.77 0.01
CA LEU A 19 -5.26 3.52 1.23
C LEU A 19 -6.54 3.85 2.03
N HIS A 20 -7.67 4.08 1.37
CA HIS A 20 -8.96 4.28 2.05
C HIS A 20 -9.44 3.04 2.81
N ASN A 21 -9.07 1.84 2.35
CA ASN A 21 -9.41 0.58 2.98
C ASN A 21 -8.44 0.18 4.10
N ILE A 22 -7.45 1.02 4.42
CA ILE A 22 -6.54 0.81 5.55
C ILE A 22 -6.97 1.70 6.71
N GLN A 23 -7.14 1.09 7.89
CA GLN A 23 -7.37 1.83 9.12
C GLN A 23 -6.08 2.56 9.53
N THR A 24 -6.04 3.87 9.29
CA THR A 24 -4.90 4.73 9.63
C THR A 24 -5.20 5.51 10.91
N ARG A 25 -4.16 5.89 11.65
CA ARG A 25 -4.31 6.86 12.76
C ARG A 25 -4.70 8.23 12.19
N GLU A 26 -5.56 8.97 12.89
CA GLU A 26 -6.11 10.26 12.44
C GLU A 26 -5.03 11.30 12.09
N THR A 27 -3.85 11.19 12.70
CA THR A 27 -2.73 12.12 12.49
C THR A 27 -1.86 11.81 11.28
N ILE A 28 -2.15 10.73 10.53
CA ILE A 28 -1.36 10.35 9.36
C ILE A 28 -1.79 11.16 8.13
N ALA A 29 -0.86 11.95 7.59
CA ALA A 29 -1.04 12.60 6.30
C ALA A 29 -1.09 11.55 5.16
N LYS A 30 -2.23 11.46 4.47
CA LYS A 30 -2.45 10.60 3.28
C LYS A 30 -1.85 11.23 2.02
N ASN A 31 -0.55 11.47 2.03
CA ASN A 31 0.16 12.09 0.91
C ASN A 31 0.35 11.12 -0.27
N ILE A 32 0.73 11.68 -1.43
CA ILE A 32 0.94 10.93 -2.67
C ILE A 32 1.97 9.81 -2.47
N ALA A 33 3.09 10.09 -1.77
CA ALA A 33 4.12 9.10 -1.52
C ALA A 33 3.61 7.90 -0.69
N LEU A 34 2.74 8.13 0.30
CA LEU A 34 2.15 7.05 1.08
C LEU A 34 1.21 6.20 0.23
N LYS A 35 0.33 6.84 -0.55
CA LYS A 35 -0.60 6.17 -1.47
C LYS A 35 0.13 5.27 -2.46
N GLU A 36 1.16 5.80 -3.11
CA GLU A 36 1.98 5.08 -4.08
C GLU A 36 2.73 3.91 -3.44
N ASN A 37 3.44 4.14 -2.32
CA ASN A 37 4.18 3.08 -1.64
C ASN A 37 3.25 1.95 -1.15
N VAL A 38 2.08 2.28 -0.60
CA VAL A 38 1.08 1.30 -0.15
C VAL A 38 0.57 0.49 -1.32
N PHE A 39 0.16 1.14 -2.41
CA PHE A 39 -0.33 0.47 -3.61
C PHE A 39 0.70 -0.50 -4.17
N LEU A 40 1.94 -0.03 -4.38
CA LEU A 40 3.02 -0.85 -4.90
C LEU A 40 3.33 -2.03 -3.97
N MET A 41 3.41 -1.79 -2.65
CA MET A 41 3.67 -2.85 -1.67
C MET A 41 2.58 -3.92 -1.69
N VAL A 42 1.31 -3.53 -1.65
CA VAL A 42 0.19 -4.50 -1.64
C VAL A 42 0.19 -5.35 -2.92
N VAL A 43 0.30 -4.71 -4.09
CA VAL A 43 0.31 -5.42 -5.37
C VAL A 43 1.53 -6.34 -5.50
N CYS A 44 2.72 -5.84 -5.17
CA CYS A 44 3.95 -6.63 -5.26
C CYS A 44 3.95 -7.81 -4.28
N ILE A 45 3.44 -7.64 -3.05
CA ILE A 45 3.31 -8.74 -2.08
C ILE A 45 2.30 -9.78 -2.60
N GLU A 46 1.14 -9.33 -3.07
CA GLU A 46 0.10 -10.21 -3.59
C GLU A 46 0.60 -11.01 -4.80
N LEU A 47 1.42 -10.41 -5.67
CA LEU A 47 1.98 -11.07 -6.85
C LEU A 47 3.35 -11.74 -6.61
N LYS A 48 3.91 -11.63 -5.39
CA LYS A 48 5.28 -12.11 -5.05
C LYS A 48 6.39 -11.50 -5.93
N ILE A 49 6.25 -10.24 -6.30
CA ILE A 49 7.26 -9.48 -7.06
C ILE A 49 8.20 -8.78 -6.07
N PRO A 50 9.53 -8.94 -6.17
CA PRO A 50 10.47 -8.19 -5.35
C PRO A 50 10.34 -6.68 -5.59
N LEU A 51 10.12 -5.92 -4.52
CA LEU A 51 9.95 -4.46 -4.55
C LEU A 51 11.11 -3.78 -3.83
N PHE A 52 11.75 -2.82 -4.51
CA PHE A 52 12.78 -1.96 -3.94
C PHE A 52 12.24 -0.53 -3.82
N LEU A 53 12.14 -0.02 -2.59
CA LEU A 53 11.72 1.36 -2.34
C LEU A 53 12.91 2.23 -1.95
N VAL A 54 13.32 3.11 -2.85
CA VAL A 54 14.45 4.04 -2.64
C VAL A 54 13.92 5.48 -2.61
N GLY A 55 14.40 6.28 -1.67
CA GLY A 55 14.05 7.70 -1.60
C GLY A 55 14.58 8.38 -0.34
N LYS A 56 14.45 9.70 -0.27
CA LYS A 56 14.93 10.50 0.88
C LYS A 56 14.32 10.05 2.22
N PRO A 57 14.97 10.31 3.35
CA PRO A 57 14.34 10.17 4.66
C PRO A 57 13.02 10.96 4.72
N GLY A 58 12.00 10.41 5.38
CA GLY A 58 10.67 11.04 5.47
C GLY A 58 9.74 10.83 4.28
N SER A 59 10.13 10.12 3.20
CA SER A 59 9.25 9.84 2.06
C SER A 59 8.23 8.70 2.28
N SER A 60 7.63 8.60 3.48
CA SER A 60 6.55 7.66 3.83
C SER A 60 6.82 6.14 3.68
N LYS A 61 8.05 5.71 3.35
CA LYS A 61 8.39 4.29 3.08
C LYS A 61 8.16 3.36 4.29
N SER A 62 8.77 3.68 5.43
CA SER A 62 8.63 2.84 6.64
C SER A 62 7.20 2.86 7.18
N LEU A 63 6.50 3.98 7.04
CA LEU A 63 5.09 4.09 7.41
C LEU A 63 4.22 3.19 6.52
N ALA A 64 4.44 3.21 5.20
CA ALA A 64 3.76 2.34 4.24
C ALA A 64 3.95 0.86 4.62
N LYS A 65 5.19 0.46 4.95
CA LYS A 65 5.50 -0.88 5.44
C LYS A 65 4.64 -1.27 6.65
N THR A 66 4.57 -0.40 7.66
CA THR A 66 3.79 -0.65 8.88
C THR A 66 2.30 -0.81 8.57
N VAL A 67 1.70 0.09 7.79
CA VAL A 67 0.26 0.04 7.54
C VAL A 67 -0.14 -1.10 6.60
N VAL A 68 0.74 -1.50 5.66
CA VAL A 68 0.51 -2.68 4.81
C VAL A 68 0.57 -3.96 5.62
N ALA A 69 1.54 -4.08 6.54
CA ALA A 69 1.62 -5.23 7.42
C ALA A 69 0.37 -5.37 8.30
N ASP A 70 -0.18 -4.25 8.79
CA ASP A 70 -1.41 -4.23 9.58
C ASP A 70 -2.66 -4.55 8.74
N ALA A 71 -2.74 -4.05 7.51
CA ALA A 71 -3.90 -4.25 6.65
C ALA A 71 -3.98 -5.66 6.06
N MET A 72 -2.86 -6.24 5.62
CA MET A 72 -2.81 -7.54 4.92
C MET A 72 -2.85 -8.74 5.88
N GLN A 73 -3.88 -8.79 6.72
CA GLN A 73 -4.11 -9.87 7.69
C GLN A 73 -5.05 -10.97 7.18
N GLY A 74 -5.33 -11.00 5.86
CA GLY A 74 -6.30 -11.91 5.26
C GLY A 74 -7.65 -11.79 5.96
N GLN A 75 -8.26 -12.92 6.34
CA GLN A 75 -9.58 -12.94 6.99
C GLN A 75 -9.66 -12.09 8.29
N ASN A 76 -8.53 -11.83 8.94
CA ASN A 76 -8.47 -11.01 10.14
C ASN A 76 -8.37 -9.49 9.86
N SER A 77 -8.38 -9.07 8.60
CA SER A 77 -8.32 -7.66 8.24
C SER A 77 -9.60 -6.90 8.62
N HIS A 78 -9.45 -5.60 8.91
CA HIS A 78 -10.55 -4.69 9.19
C HIS A 78 -11.40 -4.34 7.96
N SER A 79 -10.86 -4.48 6.75
CA SER A 79 -11.55 -4.15 5.50
C SER A 79 -11.86 -5.39 4.67
N ASP A 80 -13.05 -5.42 4.08
CA ASP A 80 -13.48 -6.46 3.16
C ASP A 80 -12.61 -6.58 1.90
N LEU A 81 -11.93 -5.51 1.49
CA LEU A 81 -10.96 -5.55 0.40
C LEU A 81 -9.78 -6.45 0.77
N PHE A 82 -9.17 -6.17 1.93
CA PHE A 82 -7.98 -6.87 2.39
C PHE A 82 -8.27 -8.28 2.93
N ARG A 83 -9.52 -8.58 3.33
CA ARG A 83 -9.98 -9.95 3.63
C ARG A 83 -9.88 -10.90 2.45
N LYS A 84 -9.93 -10.37 1.23
CA LYS A 84 -9.81 -11.13 -0.02
C LYS A 84 -8.37 -11.29 -0.50
N LEU A 85 -7.41 -10.62 0.14
CA LEU A 85 -5.98 -10.70 -0.18
C LEU A 85 -5.26 -11.70 0.74
N LYS A 86 -4.00 -12.00 0.43
CA LYS A 86 -3.17 -12.89 1.25
C LYS A 86 -2.94 -12.32 2.65
N GLN A 87 -2.85 -13.24 3.61
CA GLN A 87 -2.29 -12.91 4.92
C GLN A 87 -0.77 -12.83 4.82
N VAL A 88 -0.20 -11.77 5.39
CA VAL A 88 1.23 -11.46 5.31
C VAL A 88 1.82 -11.45 6.71
N HIS A 89 2.88 -12.22 6.91
CA HIS A 89 3.73 -12.13 8.10
C HIS A 89 5.05 -11.45 7.71
N MET A 90 5.29 -10.24 8.21
CA MET A 90 6.42 -9.43 7.79
C MET A 90 7.59 -9.58 8.78
N VAL A 91 8.70 -10.14 8.30
CA VAL A 91 9.95 -10.25 9.05
C VAL A 91 10.93 -9.18 8.56
N SER A 92 11.60 -8.49 9.49
CA SER A 92 12.54 -7.41 9.16
C SER A 92 13.98 -7.78 9.48
N PHE A 93 14.88 -7.51 8.54
CA PHE A 93 16.32 -7.53 8.72
C PHE A 93 16.86 -6.13 8.45
N GLN A 94 17.64 -5.59 9.38
CA GLN A 94 18.33 -4.31 9.20
C GLN A 94 19.76 -4.62 8.77
N CYS A 95 20.13 -4.10 7.60
CA CYS A 95 21.50 -4.16 7.09
C CYS A 95 22.36 -3.04 7.67
#